data_AF-A0A2X2DH38-F1
#
_entry.id   AF-A0A2X2DH38-F1
#
_cell.length_a   1.000
_cell.length_b   1.000
_cell.length_c   1.000
_cell.angle_alpha   90.00
_cell.angle_beta   90.00
_cell.angle_gamma   90.00
#
_symmetry.space_group_name_H-M   'P 1'
#
loop_
_entity.id
_entity.type
_entity.pdbx_description
1 polymer ?
#
loop_
_entity_poly.entity_id
_entity_poly.type
_entity_poly.pdbx_seq_one_letter_code
_entity_poly.pdbx_strand_id
1 'polypeptide(L)'
;MLRDAVFIKNAIAMRHIATEKPITSTMVRRPWAILAGQTVTVFAQGDHFQIRYEGKAINNAVANESIRIRVKSGQIITGEALENGSVRIPL
;
A
#
# COMPACT_ATOMS: atom_id res chain seq x y z
N MET A 1 15.45 -3.41 17.64
CA MET A 1 15.88 -4.64 16.91
C MET A 1 14.63 -5.39 16.52
N LEU A 2 14.50 -5.77 15.25
CA LEU A 2 13.46 -6.70 14.81
C LEU A 2 13.89 -8.11 15.23
N ARG A 3 13.13 -8.71 16.15
CA ARG A 3 13.40 -10.06 16.68
C ARG A 3 12.62 -11.15 15.95
N ASP A 4 11.49 -10.77 15.37
CA ASP A 4 10.63 -11.68 14.62
C ASP A 4 10.91 -11.54 13.12
N ALA A 5 11.23 -12.67 12.48
CA ALA A 5 11.56 -12.73 11.07
C ALA A 5 10.39 -12.30 10.17
N VAL A 6 9.15 -12.36 10.66
CA VAL A 6 7.95 -11.98 9.89
C VAL A 6 8.03 -10.53 9.37
N PHE A 7 8.67 -9.64 10.13
CA PHE A 7 8.83 -8.22 9.74
C PHE A 7 9.91 -7.99 8.68
N ILE A 8 10.78 -8.98 8.44
CA ILE A 8 11.88 -8.90 7.48
C ILE A 8 11.54 -9.67 6.20
N LYS A 9 10.64 -10.66 6.28
CA LYS A 9 10.18 -11.43 5.13
C LYS A 9 9.63 -10.49 4.04
N ASN A 10 10.21 -10.56 2.84
CA ASN A 10 9.88 -9.72 1.68
C ASN A 10 10.08 -8.21 1.88
N ALA A 11 10.75 -7.78 2.94
CA ALA A 11 11.05 -6.36 3.17
C ALA A 11 12.15 -5.86 2.22
N ILE A 12 12.09 -4.58 1.87
CA ILE A 12 13.06 -3.91 1.03
C ILE A 12 14.03 -3.13 1.93
N ALA A 13 15.33 -3.35 1.74
CA ALA A 13 16.36 -2.59 2.44
C ALA A 13 16.35 -1.13 1.98
N MET A 14 16.37 -0.20 2.94
CA MET A 14 16.38 1.25 2.69
C MET A 14 17.81 1.82 2.66
N ARG A 15 18.79 1.00 3.02
CA ARG A 15 20.22 1.34 3.10
C ARG A 15 21.04 0.06 2.98
N HIS A 16 22.35 0.19 2.80
CA HIS A 16 23.26 -0.94 2.97
C HIS A 16 23.23 -1.45 4.41
N ILE A 17 23.09 -2.77 4.60
CA ILE A 17 23.06 -3.42 5.91
C ILE A 17 24.32 -4.29 6.01
N ALA A 18 25.24 -3.91 6.89
CA ALA A 18 26.45 -4.68 7.16
C ALA A 18 26.12 -5.96 7.94
N THR A 19 26.96 -6.99 7.77
CA THR A 19 26.88 -8.23 8.54
C THR A 19 27.04 -7.97 10.04
N GLU A 20 26.55 -8.89 10.86
CA GLU A 20 26.71 -8.90 12.33
C GLU A 20 26.03 -7.74 13.09
N LYS A 21 25.27 -6.88 12.39
CA LYS A 21 24.46 -5.84 13.02
C LYS A 21 22.99 -6.26 13.13
N PRO A 22 22.34 -6.00 14.28
CA PRO A 22 20.90 -6.21 14.41
C PRO A 22 20.12 -5.35 13.41
N ILE A 23 19.18 -5.96 12.68
CA ILE A 23 18.28 -5.23 11.79
C ILE A 23 17.26 -4.45 12.65
N THR A 24 17.05 -3.18 12.30
CA THR A 24 16.04 -2.31 12.92
C THR A 24 14.92 -1.99 11.93
N SER A 25 13.74 -1.63 12.45
CA SER A 25 12.61 -1.21 11.61
C SER A 25 12.93 0.00 10.71
N THR A 26 13.88 0.84 11.12
CA THR A 26 14.37 1.97 10.33
C THR A 26 15.28 1.59 9.16
N MET A 27 15.70 0.32 9.05
CA MET A 27 16.57 -0.17 7.97
C MET A 27 15.79 -0.79 6.81
N VAL A 28 14.53 -1.17 7.03
CA VAL A 28 13.72 -1.90 6.06
C VAL A 28 12.34 -1.29 5.94
N ARG A 29 11.71 -1.46 4.78
CA ARG A 29 10.29 -1.14 4.58
C ARG A 29 9.56 -2.32 3.97
N ARG A 30 8.24 -2.36 4.16
CA ARG A 30 7.39 -3.26 3.38
C ARG A 30 7.43 -2.86 1.89
N PRO A 31 7.28 -3.83 0.97
CA PRO A 31 7.19 -3.53 -0.45
C PRO A 31 5.95 -2.68 -0.73
N TRP A 32 6.03 -1.87 -1.78
CA TRP A 32 4.85 -1.11 -2.23
C TRP A 32 3.82 -2.09 -2.76
N ALA A 33 2.59 -2.01 -2.25
CA ALA A 33 1.46 -2.74 -2.81
C ALA A 33 0.92 -2.00 -4.04
N ILE A 34 1.00 -0.66 -4.01
CA ILE A 34 0.57 0.24 -5.08
C ILE A 34 1.65 1.30 -5.31
N LEU A 35 1.96 1.56 -6.58
CA LEU A 35 2.86 2.63 -7.01
C LEU A 35 2.09 3.84 -7.51
N ALA A 36 2.66 5.03 -7.35
CA ALA A 36 2.16 6.25 -7.96
C ALA A 36 2.12 6.10 -9.49
N GLY A 37 1.01 6.52 -10.09
CA GLY A 37 0.74 6.35 -11.51
C GLY A 37 0.18 4.97 -11.92
N GLN A 38 0.14 3.99 -11.01
CA GLN A 38 -0.50 2.71 -11.26
C GLN A 38 -2.02 2.89 -11.42
N THR A 39 -2.59 2.24 -12.43
CA THR A 39 -4.05 2.07 -12.51
C THR A 39 -4.47 1.02 -11.50
N VAL A 40 -5.39 1.37 -10.62
CA VAL A 40 -5.86 0.51 -9.52
C VAL A 40 -7.37 0.31 -9.64
N THR A 41 -7.81 -0.90 -9.28
CA THR A 41 -9.23 -1.15 -9.02
C THR A 41 -9.55 -0.71 -7.60
N VAL A 42 -10.64 0.02 -7.45
CA VAL A 42 -11.15 0.52 -6.18
C VAL A 42 -12.48 -0.15 -5.89
N PHE A 43 -12.66 -0.59 -4.65
CA PHE A 43 -13.83 -1.24 -4.11
C PHE A 43 -14.41 -0.38 -3.00
N ALA A 44 -15.65 0.06 -3.16
CA ALA A 44 -16.41 0.72 -2.12
C ALA A 44 -17.54 -0.24 -1.69
N GLN A 45 -17.53 -0.66 -0.42
CA GLN A 45 -18.48 -1.62 0.11
C GLN A 45 -19.39 -0.92 1.13
N GLY A 46 -20.70 -1.03 0.92
CA GLY A 46 -21.72 -0.70 1.91
C GLY A 46 -22.46 -1.96 2.35
N ASP A 47 -23.46 -1.82 3.23
CA ASP A 47 -24.15 -2.95 3.88
C ASP A 47 -24.75 -3.97 2.90
N HIS A 48 -25.22 -3.49 1.73
CA HIS A 48 -25.92 -4.32 0.73
C HIS A 48 -25.44 -4.09 -0.71
N PHE A 49 -24.33 -3.37 -0.91
CA PHE A 49 -23.79 -3.12 -2.23
C PHE A 49 -22.27 -3.04 -2.25
N GLN A 50 -21.68 -3.35 -3.41
CA GLN A 50 -20.27 -3.12 -3.67
C GLN A 50 -20.12 -2.43 -5.03
N ILE A 51 -19.46 -1.28 -5.02
CA ILE A 51 -19.13 -0.53 -6.24
C ILE A 51 -17.67 -0.79 -6.59
N ARG A 52 -17.42 -1.08 -7.86
CA ARG A 52 -16.08 -1.22 -8.43
C ARG A 52 -15.83 -0.11 -9.44
N TYR A 53 -14.69 0.57 -9.34
CA TYR A 53 -14.25 1.54 -10.34
C TYR A 53 -12.74 1.55 -10.47
N GLU A 54 -12.25 2.16 -11.54
CA GLU A 54 -10.83 2.33 -11.80
C GLU A 54 -10.37 3.75 -11.49
N GLY A 55 -9.13 3.88 -11.03
CA GLY A 55 -8.49 5.17 -10.90
C GLY A 55 -6.97 5.06 -10.95
N LYS A 56 -6.30 6.20 -11.01
CA LYS A 56 -4.85 6.29 -11.04
C LYS A 56 -4.32 6.70 -9.67
N ALA A 57 -3.44 5.89 -9.09
CA ALA A 57 -2.81 6.20 -7.80
C ALA A 57 -1.94 7.46 -7.90
N ILE A 58 -1.98 8.31 -6.87
CA ILE A 58 -1.24 9.57 -6.80
C ILE A 58 0.05 9.40 -5.99
N ASN A 59 0.03 8.57 -4.95
CA ASN A 59 1.18 8.23 -4.11
C ASN A 59 1.48 6.73 -4.14
N ASN A 60 2.61 6.33 -3.57
CA ASN A 60 2.88 4.93 -3.26
C ASN A 60 2.19 4.58 -1.93
N ALA A 61 1.81 3.32 -1.76
CA ALA A 61 1.29 2.80 -0.48
C ALA A 61 1.70 1.34 -0.28
N VAL A 62 2.03 0.98 0.95
CA VAL A 62 2.08 -0.43 1.38
C VAL A 62 0.68 -0.90 1.76
N ALA A 63 0.47 -2.20 1.89
CA ALA A 63 -0.83 -2.72 2.32
C ALA A 63 -1.27 -2.14 3.68
N ASN A 64 -2.56 -1.82 3.78
CA ASN A 64 -3.23 -1.13 4.89
C ASN A 64 -2.80 0.33 5.11
N GLU A 65 -2.12 0.94 4.15
CA GLU A 65 -1.78 2.36 4.17
C GLU A 65 -2.78 3.19 3.33
N SER A 66 -2.92 4.47 3.69
CA SER A 66 -3.75 5.42 2.95
C SER A 66 -3.20 5.70 1.55
N ILE A 67 -4.07 5.67 0.55
CA ILE A 67 -3.74 5.91 -0.86
C ILE A 67 -4.72 6.91 -1.47
N ARG A 68 -4.18 7.93 -2.14
CA ARG A 68 -4.96 8.90 -2.90
C ARG A 68 -5.05 8.46 -4.35
N ILE A 69 -6.25 8.51 -4.91
CA ILE A 69 -6.54 8.03 -6.25
C ILE A 69 -7.26 9.12 -7.02
N ARG A 70 -6.89 9.33 -8.27
CA ARG A 70 -7.65 10.16 -9.20
C ARG A 70 -8.50 9.27 -10.09
N VAL A 71 -9.82 9.40 -9.99
CA VAL A 71 -10.77 8.65 -10.81
C VAL A 71 -11.06 9.38 -12.13
N LYS A 72 -11.73 8.71 -13.07
CA LYS A 72 -12.01 9.25 -14.43
C LYS A 72 -12.74 10.59 -14.42
N SER A 73 -13.57 10.86 -13.42
CA SER A 73 -14.25 12.15 -13.25
C SER A 73 -13.32 13.31 -12.89
N GLY A 74 -12.04 13.04 -12.60
CA GLY A 74 -11.07 14.02 -12.10
C GLY A 74 -11.07 14.19 -10.57
N GLN A 75 -12.08 13.65 -9.89
CA GLN A 75 -12.15 13.66 -8.43
C GLN A 75 -10.99 12.88 -7.82
N ILE A 76 -10.48 13.39 -6.70
CA ILE A 76 -9.51 12.68 -5.86
C ILE A 76 -10.25 12.06 -4.69
N ILE A 77 -10.06 10.77 -4.51
CA ILE A 77 -10.60 10.00 -3.39
C ILE A 77 -9.45 9.40 -2.59
N THR A 78 -9.73 9.13 -1.32
CA THR A 78 -8.78 8.48 -0.41
C THR A 78 -9.34 7.12 -0.03
N GLY A 79 -8.50 6.10 -0.10
CA GLY A 79 -8.83 4.76 0.35
C GLY A 79 -7.66 4.10 1.04
N GLU A 80 -7.76 2.80 1.24
CA GLU A 80 -6.76 1.95 1.86
C GLU A 80 -6.22 0.93 0.85
N ALA A 81 -4.91 0.87 0.69
CA ALA A 81 -4.27 -0.08 -0.21
C ALA A 81 -4.39 -1.52 0.32
N LEU A 82 -4.81 -2.46 -0.53
CA LEU A 82 -4.88 -3.88 -0.22
C LEU A 82 -3.62 -4.60 -0.72
N GLU A 83 -3.33 -5.76 -0.14
CA GLU A 83 -2.13 -6.56 -0.49
C GLU A 83 -2.09 -6.98 -1.97
N ASN A 84 -3.25 -7.13 -2.60
CA ASN A 84 -3.37 -7.49 -4.02
C ASN A 84 -3.23 -6.28 -4.98
N GLY A 85 -2.89 -5.09 -4.47
CA GLY A 85 -2.74 -3.87 -5.28
C GLY A 85 -4.05 -3.17 -5.66
N SER A 86 -5.18 -3.60 -5.08
CA SER A 86 -6.45 -2.88 -5.17
C SER A 86 -6.66 -1.95 -3.99
N VAL A 87 -7.71 -1.13 -4.03
CA VAL A 87 -8.00 -0.15 -2.97
C VAL A 87 -9.38 -0.40 -2.39
N ARG A 88 -9.51 -0.34 -1.08
CA ARG A 88 -10.80 -0.31 -0.37
C ARG A 88 -11.15 1.10 0.05
N ILE A 89 -12.40 1.50 -0.12
CA ILE A 89 -12.96 2.70 0.50
C ILE A 89 -13.97 2.28 1.57
N PRO A 90 -13.75 2.65 2.84
CA PRO A 90 -14.80 2.57 3.84
C PRO A 90 -15.87 3.60 3.50
N LEU A 91 -17.11 3.15 3.32
CA LEU A 91 -18.30 3.99 3.18
C LEU A 91 -19.02 4.12 4.51
#